data_AF-A0A7V8WF27-F1
#
_entry.id   AF-A0A7V8WF27-F1
#
_cell.length_a   1.000
_cell.length_b   1.000
_cell.length_c   1.000
_cell.angle_alpha   90.00
_cell.angle_beta   90.00
_cell.angle_gamma   90.00
#
_symmetry.space_group_name_H-M   'P 1'
#
loop_
_entity.id
_entity.type
_entity.pdbx_description
1 polymer ?
#
loop_
_entity_poly.entity_id
_entity_poly.type
_entity_poly.pdbx_seq_one_letter_code
_entity_poly.pdbx_strand_id
1 'polypeptide(L)'
;MPVQGIEVPDHLWTHVQFGEGRKYSDNQAEDMIREPKVLASFDAWTEAFSSFVAQKGKVEPGEFRAFGYTAPTHRLANVKLKWRELRMGAGFPPEGSSPARQQELGLNDDATLKPKQSEADRRR
;
A
#
# COMPACT_ATOMS: atom_id res chain seq x y z
N MET A 1 26.81 -11.81 14.48
CA MET A 1 26.01 -12.39 13.38
C MET A 1 26.26 -11.53 12.15
N PRO A 2 26.91 -12.02 11.08
CA PRO A 2 27.04 -11.25 9.86
C PRO A 2 25.64 -11.12 9.23
N VAL A 3 25.31 -9.90 8.81
CA VAL A 3 24.06 -9.62 8.09
C VAL A 3 24.13 -10.39 6.78
N GLN A 4 23.28 -11.41 6.60
CA GLN A 4 23.13 -12.07 5.32
C GLN A 4 22.45 -11.06 4.39
N GLY A 5 23.27 -10.31 3.64
CA GLY A 5 22.78 -9.44 2.58
C GLY A 5 21.99 -10.29 1.58
N ILE A 6 20.81 -9.82 1.19
CA ILE A 6 20.10 -10.37 0.06
C ILE A 6 20.90 -9.95 -1.17
N GLU A 7 21.81 -10.82 -1.62
CA GLU A 7 22.59 -10.60 -2.82
C GLU A 7 21.81 -11.07 -4.05
N VAL A 8 21.71 -10.19 -5.05
CA VAL A 8 21.13 -10.53 -6.35
C VAL A 8 22.23 -11.19 -7.18
N PRO A 9 21.98 -12.37 -7.79
CA PRO A 9 22.95 -12.99 -8.67
C PRO A 9 23.39 -12.06 -9.81
N ASP A 10 24.68 -12.02 -10.10
CA ASP A 10 25.27 -11.13 -11.11
C ASP A 10 24.58 -11.20 -12.47
N HIS A 11 24.16 -12.40 -12.90
CA HIS A 11 23.49 -12.59 -14.19
C HIS A 11 22.07 -11.99 -14.26
N LEU A 12 21.48 -11.64 -13.12
CA LEU A 12 20.21 -10.92 -13.03
C LEU A 12 20.39 -9.40 -12.93
N TRP A 13 21.64 -8.93 -12.84
CA TRP A 13 21.95 -7.51 -12.88
C TRP A 13 22.20 -7.07 -14.32
N THR A 14 21.21 -6.42 -14.92
CA THR A 14 21.29 -5.89 -16.29
C THR A 14 20.91 -4.42 -16.32
N HIS A 15 21.60 -3.66 -17.17
CA HIS A 15 21.33 -2.24 -17.41
C HIS A 15 21.05 -2.01 -18.89
N VAL A 16 20.00 -1.24 -19.17
CA VAL A 16 19.62 -0.82 -20.52
C VAL A 16 19.27 0.67 -20.46
N GLN A 17 19.86 1.45 -21.35
CA GLN A 17 19.64 2.89 -21.45
C GLN A 17 18.81 3.21 -22.70
N PHE A 18 17.87 4.15 -22.57
CA PHE A 18 17.10 4.68 -23.70
C PHE A 18 16.73 6.16 -23.49
N GLY A 19 16.31 6.81 -24.58
CA GLY A 19 15.89 8.22 -24.57
C GLY A 19 17.02 9.23 -24.37
N GLU A 20 18.27 8.82 -24.60
CA GLU A 20 19.40 9.75 -24.64
C GLU A 20 19.17 10.82 -25.72
N GLY A 21 19.35 12.09 -25.36
CA GLY A 21 19.10 13.22 -26.25
C GLY A 21 17.62 13.58 -26.46
N ARG A 22 16.68 12.93 -25.75
CA ARG A 22 15.24 13.28 -25.80
C ARG A 22 14.83 14.19 -24.66
N LYS A 23 13.70 14.89 -24.85
CA LYS A 23 13.04 15.63 -23.77
C LYS A 23 12.51 14.64 -22.74
N TYR A 24 12.53 15.04 -21.47
CA TYR A 24 12.02 14.23 -20.36
C TYR A 24 10.55 13.81 -20.53
N SER A 25 9.71 14.68 -21.10
CA SER A 25 8.31 14.39 -21.41
C SER A 25 8.13 13.27 -22.43
N ASP A 26 9.15 13.00 -23.24
CA ASP A 26 9.12 12.05 -24.37
C ASP A 26 10.00 10.82 -24.05
N ASN A 27 10.34 10.64 -22.77
CA ASN A 27 11.19 9.58 -22.24
C ASN A 27 10.62 9.03 -20.91
N GLN A 28 9.31 8.88 -20.85
CA GLN A 28 8.64 8.26 -19.70
C GLN A 28 8.64 6.73 -19.86
N ALA A 29 8.37 5.99 -18.78
CA ALA A 29 8.31 4.52 -18.82
C ALA A 29 7.25 4.01 -19.82
N GLU A 30 6.15 4.73 -19.98
CA GLU A 30 5.12 4.44 -21.00
C GLU A 30 5.64 4.55 -22.44
N ASP A 31 6.67 5.36 -22.70
CA ASP A 31 7.30 5.47 -24.03
C ASP A 31 8.23 4.30 -24.34
N MET A 32 8.59 3.46 -23.35
CA MET A 32 9.41 2.26 -23.57
C MET A 32 8.81 1.32 -24.62
N ILE A 33 7.49 1.33 -24.79
CA ILE A 33 6.81 0.53 -25.81
C ILE A 33 7.24 0.87 -27.24
N ARG A 34 7.77 2.09 -27.44
CA ARG A 34 8.28 2.57 -28.73
C ARG A 34 9.75 2.21 -28.95
N GLU A 35 10.39 1.56 -27.98
CA GLU A 35 11.80 1.15 -28.03
C GLU A 35 11.90 -0.39 -28.02
N PRO A 36 11.78 -1.06 -29.19
CA PRO A 36 11.74 -2.52 -29.27
C PRO A 36 12.94 -3.22 -28.62
N LYS A 37 14.12 -2.58 -28.63
CA LYS A 37 15.34 -3.12 -28.00
C LYS A 37 15.25 -3.13 -26.48
N VAL A 38 14.60 -2.13 -25.89
CA VAL A 38 14.42 -2.04 -24.44
C VAL A 38 13.44 -3.11 -23.99
N LEU A 39 12.31 -3.25 -24.70
CA LEU A 39 11.34 -4.32 -24.42
C LEU A 39 11.96 -5.71 -24.56
N ALA A 40 12.68 -5.98 -25.64
CA ALA A 40 13.34 -7.28 -25.82
C ALA A 40 14.35 -7.59 -24.71
N SER A 41 15.09 -6.58 -24.24
CA SER A 41 16.03 -6.75 -23.11
C SER A 41 15.29 -6.97 -21.79
N PHE A 42 14.16 -6.28 -21.59
CA PHE A 42 13.31 -6.46 -20.41
C PHE A 42 12.70 -7.87 -20.40
N ASP A 43 12.14 -8.33 -21.53
CA ASP A 43 11.57 -9.67 -21.66
C ASP A 43 12.63 -10.75 -21.38
N ALA A 44 13.82 -10.62 -21.97
CA ALA A 44 14.93 -11.54 -21.70
C ALA A 44 15.31 -11.58 -20.22
N TRP A 45 15.33 -10.44 -19.54
CA TRP A 45 15.57 -10.37 -18.10
C TRP A 45 14.45 -11.04 -17.30
N THR A 46 13.18 -10.83 -17.66
CA THR A 46 12.05 -11.47 -16.96
C THR A 46 12.09 -12.99 -17.10
N GLU A 47 12.49 -13.51 -18.25
CA GLU A 47 12.67 -14.95 -18.47
C GLU A 47 13.81 -15.51 -17.60
N ALA A 48 14.95 -14.82 -17.55
CA ALA A 48 16.08 -15.21 -16.70
C ALA A 48 15.70 -15.20 -15.21
N PHE A 49 14.99 -14.17 -14.76
CA PHE A 49 14.51 -14.06 -13.40
C PHE A 49 13.50 -15.16 -13.06
N SER A 50 12.53 -15.39 -13.94
CA SER A 50 11.53 -16.46 -13.80
C SER A 50 12.19 -17.82 -13.68
N SER A 51 13.12 -18.13 -14.58
CA SER A 51 13.91 -19.37 -14.57
C SER A 51 14.71 -19.54 -13.28
N PHE A 52 15.34 -18.47 -12.79
CA PHE A 52 16.09 -18.50 -11.52
C PHE A 52 15.18 -18.75 -10.31
N VAL A 53 14.02 -18.09 -10.24
CA VAL A 53 13.05 -18.29 -9.15
C VAL A 53 12.41 -19.67 -9.22
N ALA A 54 12.08 -20.16 -10.42
CA ALA A 54 11.50 -21.49 -10.62
C ALA A 54 12.40 -22.62 -10.08
N GLN A 55 13.72 -22.48 -10.23
CA GLN A 55 14.70 -23.42 -9.68
C GLN A 55 14.70 -23.51 -8.15
N LYS A 56 14.28 -22.43 -7.45
CA LYS A 56 14.19 -22.44 -5.98
C LYS A 56 13.05 -23.33 -5.46
N GLY A 57 12.14 -23.76 -6.33
CA GLY A 57 11.00 -24.58 -5.98
C GLY A 57 9.85 -23.77 -5.39
N LYS A 58 8.74 -24.45 -5.12
CA LYS A 58 7.58 -23.84 -4.46
C LYS A 58 7.90 -23.67 -2.98
N VAL A 59 7.66 -22.48 -2.45
CA VAL A 59 7.65 -22.26 -1.00
C VAL A 59 6.43 -22.99 -0.45
N GLU A 60 6.66 -23.97 0.43
CA GLU A 60 5.59 -24.65 1.13
C GLU A 60 4.75 -23.62 1.91
N PRO A 61 3.42 -23.79 1.96
CA PRO A 61 2.58 -22.88 2.73
C PRO A 61 3.09 -22.82 4.18
N GLY A 62 3.44 -21.62 4.65
CA GLY A 62 3.78 -21.44 6.05
C GLY A 62 2.60 -21.82 6.94
N GLU A 63 2.89 -22.36 8.13
CA GLU A 63 1.90 -22.69 9.18
C GLU A 63 0.95 -21.51 9.46
N PHE A 64 1.46 -20.28 9.31
CA PHE A 64 0.71 -19.03 9.39
C PHE A 64 0.35 -18.49 8.00
N ARG A 65 -0.45 -19.22 7.23
CA ARG A 65 -0.95 -18.75 5.94
C ARG A 65 -2.01 -17.66 6.16
N ALA A 66 -1.80 -16.47 5.61
CA ALA A 66 -2.83 -15.42 5.57
C ALA A 66 -4.07 -15.82 4.73
N PHE A 67 -3.96 -16.89 3.94
CA PHE A 67 -5.07 -17.49 3.19
C PHE A 67 -5.70 -18.63 4.00
N GLY A 68 -6.91 -18.39 4.55
CA GLY A 68 -7.67 -19.36 5.36
C GLY A 68 -7.72 -19.04 6.85
N TYR A 69 -6.95 -18.06 7.34
CA TYR A 69 -7.10 -17.56 8.71
C TYR A 69 -8.41 -16.77 8.84
N THR A 70 -9.41 -17.38 9.47
CA THR A 70 -10.59 -16.65 9.92
C THR A 70 -10.28 -16.06 11.28
N ALA A 71 -10.00 -14.76 11.32
CA ALA A 71 -9.78 -14.06 12.58
C ALA A 71 -10.99 -14.27 13.52
N PRO A 72 -10.76 -14.52 14.83
CA PRO A 72 -11.86 -14.66 15.77
C PRO A 72 -12.72 -13.39 15.77
N THR A 73 -14.04 -13.56 15.73
CA THR A 73 -14.96 -12.43 15.60
C THR A 73 -14.99 -11.64 16.91
N HIS A 74 -14.36 -10.46 16.94
CA HIS A 74 -14.37 -9.59 18.11
C HIS A 74 -15.69 -8.80 18.25
N ARG A 75 -16.81 -9.51 18.41
CA ARG A 75 -18.16 -8.92 18.44
C ARG A 75 -18.30 -7.82 19.51
N LEU A 76 -17.80 -8.07 20.71
CA LEU A 76 -17.85 -7.09 21.81
C LEU A 76 -16.98 -5.86 21.53
N ALA A 77 -15.78 -6.05 20.98
CA ALA A 77 -14.92 -4.93 20.61
C ALA A 77 -15.56 -4.10 19.48
N ASN A 78 -16.18 -4.75 18.49
CA ASN A 78 -16.87 -4.07 17.39
C ASN A 78 -18.09 -3.27 17.88
N VAL A 79 -18.86 -3.79 18.84
CA VAL A 79 -19.97 -3.04 19.45
C VAL A 79 -19.45 -1.83 20.23
N LYS A 80 -18.37 -2.00 21.00
CA LYS A 80 -17.72 -0.90 21.73
C LYS A 80 -17.17 0.17 20.78
N LEU A 81 -16.59 -0.23 19.66
CA LEU A 81 -16.10 0.68 18.62
C LEU A 81 -17.23 1.46 17.97
N LYS A 82 -18.33 0.80 17.57
CA LYS A 82 -19.51 1.48 17.02
C LYS A 82 -20.13 2.47 18.01
N TRP A 83 -20.21 2.11 19.30
CA TRP A 83 -20.69 3.02 20.34
C TRP A 83 -19.78 4.25 20.47
N ARG A 84 -18.46 4.03 20.43
CA ARG A 84 -17.47 5.12 20.45
C ARG A 84 -17.60 6.03 19.22
N GLU A 85 -17.77 5.47 18.02
CA GLU A 85 -17.99 6.22 16.78
C GLU A 85 -19.25 7.08 16.83
N LEU A 86 -20.38 6.52 17.28
CA LEU A 86 -21.63 7.27 17.45
C LEU A 86 -21.49 8.42 18.44
N ARG A 87 -20.81 8.17 19.56
CA ARG A 87 -20.55 9.18 20.59
C ARG A 87 -19.66 10.32 20.05
N MET A 88 -18.63 10.00 19.26
CA MET A 88 -17.78 11.01 18.60
C MET A 88 -18.55 11.79 17.52
N GLY A 89 -19.38 11.12 16.70
CA GLY A 89 -20.21 11.78 15.70
C GLY A 89 -21.27 12.73 16.29
N ALA A 90 -21.69 12.46 17.53
CA ALA A 90 -22.57 13.35 18.30
C ALA A 90 -21.81 14.49 19.04
N GLY A 91 -20.48 14.61 18.86
CA GLY A 91 -19.67 15.68 19.45
C GLY A 91 -19.24 15.45 20.90
N PHE A 92 -19.30 14.21 21.39
CA PHE A 92 -18.94 13.86 22.77
C PHE A 92 -17.68 12.98 22.82
N PRO A 93 -16.47 13.54 22.64
CA PRO A 93 -15.24 12.76 22.70
C PRO A 93 -15.02 12.13 24.08
N PRO A 94 -14.22 11.04 24.19
CA PRO A 94 -13.81 10.51 25.48
C PRO A 94 -13.01 11.55 26.27
N GLU A 95 -13.27 11.68 27.58
CA GLU A 95 -12.57 12.63 28.46
C GLU A 95 -11.05 12.38 28.47
N GLY A 96 -10.26 13.46 28.46
CA GLY A 96 -8.79 13.41 28.45
C GLY A 96 -8.14 12.95 27.12
N SER A 97 -8.95 12.56 26.13
CA SER A 97 -8.46 12.14 24.81
C SER A 97 -7.95 13.32 23.98
N SER A 98 -7.13 13.03 22.96
CA SER A 98 -6.67 14.04 22.00
C SER A 98 -7.83 14.78 21.31
N PRO A 99 -8.91 14.11 20.86
CA PRO A 99 -10.09 14.79 20.32
C PRO A 99 -10.78 15.74 21.31
N ALA A 100 -10.87 15.39 22.60
CA ALA A 100 -11.46 16.27 23.61
C ALA A 100 -10.65 17.56 23.78
N ARG A 101 -9.31 17.44 23.86
CA ARG A 101 -8.41 18.60 23.93
C ARG A 101 -8.47 19.45 22.66
N GLN A 102 -8.59 18.84 21.49
CA GLN A 102 -8.72 19.57 20.22
C GLN A 102 -10.06 20.32 20.12
N GLN A 103 -11.14 19.76 20.64
CA GLN A 103 -12.45 20.42 20.72
C GLN A 103 -12.44 21.58 21.73
N GLU A 104 -11.82 21.41 22.91
CA GLU A 104 -11.61 22.49 23.89
C GLU A 104 -10.77 23.65 23.32
N LEU A 105 -9.79 23.34 22.47
CA LEU A 105 -8.96 24.31 21.77
C LEU A 105 -9.63 24.91 20.52
N GLY A 106 -10.86 24.49 20.17
CA GLY A 106 -11.58 24.98 18.99
C GLY A 106 -10.94 24.59 17.65
N LEU A 107 -10.13 23.53 17.62
CA LEU A 107 -9.39 23.09 16.43
C LEU A 107 -10.17 22.12 15.52
N ASN A 108 -11.16 21.42 16.07
CA ASN A 108 -11.99 20.46 15.32
C ASN A 108 -13.48 20.83 15.41
N ASP A 109 -14.17 20.77 14.27
CA ASP A 109 -15.64 20.85 14.14
C ASP A 109 -16.18 19.63 13.38
N ASP A 110 -15.82 18.45 13.89
CA ASP A 110 -16.03 17.16 13.22
C ASP A 110 -17.30 16.43 13.69
N ALA A 111 -18.22 17.13 14.37
CA ALA A 111 -19.49 16.56 14.80
C ALA A 111 -20.38 16.27 13.58
N THR A 112 -20.43 15.01 13.15
CA THR A 112 -21.27 14.57 12.04
C THR A 112 -21.84 13.18 12.27
N LEU A 113 -23.14 13.03 11.99
CA LEU A 113 -23.83 11.74 11.95
C LEU A 113 -23.68 11.04 10.59
N LYS A 114 -23.01 11.67 9.61
CA LYS A 114 -22.79 11.16 8.25
C LYS A 114 -21.31 11.22 7.87
N PRO A 115 -20.42 10.46 8.55
CA PRO A 115 -18.97 10.51 8.29
C PRO A 115 -18.56 9.98 6.90
N LYS A 116 -19.45 9.29 6.19
CA LYS A 116 -19.21 8.76 4.84
C LYS A 116 -19.68 9.69 3.71
N GLN A 117 -20.32 10.81 4.04
CA GLN A 117 -20.77 11.77 3.04
C GLN A 117 -19.56 12.61 2.59
N SER A 118 -19.39 12.77 1.28
CA SER A 118 -18.26 13.53 0.74
C SER A 118 -18.41 15.03 1.05
N GLU A 119 -17.30 15.76 1.13
CA GLU A 119 -17.32 17.22 1.26
C GLU A 119 -18.10 17.90 0.11
N ALA A 120 -18.13 17.28 -1.08
CA ALA A 120 -18.90 17.77 -2.22
C ALA A 120 -20.42 17.67 -2.00
N ASP A 121 -20.89 16.62 -1.31
CA ASP A 121 -22.31 16.44 -0.97
C ASP A 121 -22.76 17.29 0.23
N ARG A 122 -21.81 17.81 1.03
CA ARG A 122 -22.08 18.66 2.20
C ARG A 122 -22.26 20.14 1.82
N ARG A 123 -21.74 20.55 0.66
CA ARG A 123 -21.72 21.95 0.16
C ARG A 123 -22.78 22.24 -0.92
N ARG A 124 -23.65 21.28 -1.23
CA ARG A 124 -24.85 21.48 -2.07
C ARG A 124 -26.07 21.70 -1.19
#